data_AF-A0A959PBI2-F1
#
_entry.id   AF-A0A959PBI2-F1
#
_cell.length_a   1.000
_cell.length_b   1.000
_cell.length_c   1.000
_cell.angle_alpha   90.00
_cell.angle_beta   90.00
_cell.angle_gamma   90.00
#
_symmetry.space_group_name_H-M   'P 1'
#
loop_
_entity.id
_entity.type
_entity.pdbx_description
1 polymer ?
#
loop_
_entity_poly.entity_id
_entity_poly.type
_entity_poly.pdbx_seq_one_letter_code
_entity_poly.pdbx_strand_id
1 'polypeptide(L)'
;QLGGNTFTANDGAPMLIDYAYVNVPSENDTYSGNGTNRILLYDNGNGIKTNTTWNKVDVDYQVLASVEIIVKEGALFTVDAGLNAFFESGSSITVRDDAAMSAIGTENDRIDFYGATASNGSWGGLYYTFTANALNVLEQVNIEDAGGPGFDGAIYMWASPRLTVRNSYIGNSGSCAFYAGGSGSGNPNLTTENVTFAANNGADFCED
;
A
#
# COMPACT_ATOMS: atom_id res chain seq x y z
N GLN A 1 19.02 -7.52 -9.62
CA GLN A 1 18.85 -6.06 -9.67
C GLN A 1 19.24 -5.59 -11.05
N LEU A 2 18.38 -4.79 -11.67
CA LEU A 2 18.74 -3.90 -12.77
C LEU A 2 19.29 -2.63 -12.10
N GLY A 3 20.40 -2.04 -12.57
CA GLY A 3 20.89 -0.78 -12.02
C GLY A 3 21.76 -0.05 -13.04
N GLY A 4 21.68 1.29 -13.05
CA GLY A 4 22.41 2.14 -14.00
C GLY A 4 21.83 2.11 -15.41
N ASN A 5 20.53 1.81 -15.56
CA ASN A 5 19.85 1.78 -16.85
C ASN A 5 19.10 3.09 -17.12
N THR A 6 18.80 3.34 -18.39
CA THR A 6 17.96 4.45 -18.82
C THR A 6 16.77 3.92 -19.62
N PHE A 7 15.57 4.12 -19.08
CA PHE A 7 14.31 3.79 -19.73
C PHE A 7 13.68 5.08 -20.25
N THR A 8 13.86 5.35 -21.54
CA THR A 8 13.46 6.63 -22.14
C THR A 8 12.74 6.46 -23.46
N ALA A 9 11.85 7.40 -23.77
CA ALA A 9 11.13 7.49 -25.04
C ALA A 9 10.34 6.21 -25.40
N ASN A 10 9.82 5.52 -24.39
CA ASN A 10 8.84 4.45 -24.62
C ASN A 10 7.47 5.05 -24.91
N ASP A 11 6.73 4.49 -25.86
CA ASP A 11 5.35 4.93 -26.18
C ASP A 11 4.39 4.73 -24.98
N GLY A 12 4.70 3.76 -24.12
CA GLY A 12 3.92 3.44 -22.91
C GLY A 12 4.72 3.67 -21.63
N ALA A 13 4.55 2.76 -20.66
CA ALA A 13 5.32 2.77 -19.42
C ALA A 13 6.77 2.30 -19.64
N PRO A 14 7.74 2.79 -18.84
CA PRO A 14 9.13 2.31 -18.91
C PRO A 14 9.26 0.83 -18.51
N MET A 15 8.40 0.33 -17.62
CA MET A 15 8.41 -1.04 -17.13
C MET A 15 6.98 -1.52 -16.83
N LEU A 16 6.73 -2.80 -17.09
CA LEU A 16 5.59 -3.56 -16.61
C LEU A 16 6.15 -4.79 -15.88
N ILE A 17 5.95 -4.87 -14.57
CA ILE A 17 6.51 -5.94 -13.74
C ILE A 17 5.44 -6.55 -12.84
N ASP A 18 5.62 -7.82 -12.50
CA ASP A 18 4.84 -8.44 -11.43
C ASP A 18 5.24 -7.77 -10.10
N TYR A 19 4.24 -7.44 -9.27
CA TYR A 19 4.47 -6.78 -7.99
C TYR A 19 5.44 -7.56 -7.07
N ALA A 20 5.59 -8.87 -7.24
CA ALA A 20 6.55 -9.65 -6.47
C ALA A 20 8.02 -9.28 -6.75
N TYR A 21 8.27 -8.53 -7.84
CA TYR A 21 9.59 -8.08 -8.28
C TYR A 21 9.81 -6.57 -8.14
N VAL A 22 9.08 -5.89 -7.26
CA VAL A 22 9.28 -4.46 -6.96
C VAL A 22 10.67 -4.12 -6.40
N ASN A 23 11.46 -5.13 -6.02
CA ASN A 23 12.86 -5.00 -5.63
C ASN A 23 13.85 -4.98 -6.82
N VAL A 24 13.36 -5.17 -8.05
CA VAL A 24 14.20 -5.24 -9.26
C VAL A 24 14.60 -3.85 -9.80
N PRO A 25 13.67 -2.87 -9.92
CA PRO A 25 14.03 -1.47 -10.24
C PRO A 25 15.02 -0.92 -9.20
N SER A 26 16.07 -0.22 -9.65
CA SER A 26 17.05 0.39 -8.76
C SER A 26 16.92 1.89 -8.70
N GLU A 27 17.28 2.48 -7.55
CA GLU A 27 17.45 3.92 -7.35
C GLU A 27 18.42 4.58 -8.35
N ASN A 28 19.31 3.79 -8.98
CA ASN A 28 20.27 4.28 -9.97
C ASN A 28 19.78 4.13 -11.42
N ASP A 29 18.56 3.63 -11.62
CA ASP A 29 17.89 3.65 -12.93
C ASP A 29 17.24 5.02 -13.17
N THR A 30 17.12 5.41 -14.43
CA THR A 30 16.53 6.68 -14.85
C THR A 30 15.34 6.46 -15.77
N TYR A 31 14.29 7.26 -15.58
CA TYR A 31 13.00 7.08 -16.25
C TYR A 31 12.52 8.42 -16.82
N SER A 32 12.72 8.65 -18.11
CA SER A 32 12.46 9.97 -18.71
C SER A 32 11.72 9.92 -20.03
N GLY A 33 10.77 10.83 -20.26
CA GLY A 33 10.13 10.99 -21.57
C GLY A 33 9.34 9.77 -22.04
N ASN A 34 8.78 8.98 -21.12
CA ASN A 34 7.92 7.86 -21.45
C ASN A 34 6.46 8.34 -21.57
N GLY A 35 5.65 7.67 -22.40
CA GLY A 35 4.23 8.01 -22.58
C GLY A 35 3.43 7.88 -21.29
N THR A 36 3.79 6.90 -20.46
CA THR A 36 3.36 6.78 -19.06
C THR A 36 4.57 6.88 -18.15
N ASN A 37 4.69 7.92 -17.36
CA ASN A 37 5.81 8.08 -16.40
C ASN A 37 5.52 7.37 -15.08
N ARG A 38 5.22 6.07 -15.14
CA ARG A 38 5.02 5.18 -13.98
C ARG A 38 5.46 3.76 -14.30
N ILE A 39 6.04 3.05 -13.33
CA ILE A 39 6.22 1.59 -13.43
C ILE A 39 4.88 0.93 -13.16
N LEU A 40 4.41 0.10 -14.09
CA LEU A 40 3.13 -0.60 -13.95
C LEU A 40 3.33 -1.93 -13.23
N LEU A 41 2.49 -2.19 -12.24
CA LEU A 41 2.48 -3.43 -11.46
C LEU A 41 1.27 -4.28 -11.84
N TYR A 42 1.52 -5.53 -12.22
CA TYR A 42 0.49 -6.54 -12.47
C TYR A 42 0.61 -7.71 -11.49
N ASP A 43 -0.39 -8.59 -11.48
CA ASP A 43 -0.40 -9.81 -10.68
C ASP A 43 -0.32 -11.06 -11.57
N ASN A 44 0.52 -12.03 -11.19
CA ASN A 44 0.56 -13.36 -11.80
C ASN A 44 0.20 -14.50 -10.82
N GLY A 45 -0.27 -14.17 -9.62
CA GLY A 45 -0.73 -15.08 -8.59
C GLY A 45 0.34 -15.57 -7.60
N ASN A 46 1.60 -15.15 -7.74
CA ASN A 46 2.69 -15.67 -6.89
C ASN A 46 2.58 -15.19 -5.42
N GLY A 47 2.29 -13.90 -5.21
CA GLY A 47 2.44 -13.25 -3.91
C GLY A 47 3.89 -13.07 -3.48
N ILE A 48 4.13 -12.18 -2.52
CA ILE A 48 5.41 -11.97 -1.86
C ILE A 48 5.51 -12.98 -0.70
N LYS A 49 6.45 -13.93 -0.81
CA LYS A 49 6.66 -15.04 0.15
C LYS A 49 8.02 -15.02 0.84
N THR A 50 8.88 -14.09 0.43
CA THR A 50 10.20 -13.85 1.02
C THR A 50 10.33 -12.37 1.29
N ASN A 51 11.25 -11.99 2.17
CA ASN A 51 11.49 -10.58 2.46
C ASN A 51 11.82 -9.82 1.17
N THR A 52 11.05 -8.77 0.92
CA THR A 52 11.11 -7.98 -0.31
C THR A 52 11.00 -6.50 0.05
N THR A 53 11.82 -5.68 -0.58
CA THR A 53 11.73 -4.23 -0.50
C THR A 53 11.06 -3.69 -1.76
N TRP A 54 10.04 -2.85 -1.61
CA TRP A 54 9.52 -2.02 -2.68
C TRP A 54 10.41 -0.79 -2.79
N ASN A 55 11.33 -0.82 -3.76
CA ASN A 55 12.36 0.20 -3.86
C ASN A 55 11.77 1.55 -4.28
N LYS A 56 12.23 2.64 -3.67
CA LYS A 56 12.00 3.98 -4.21
C LYS A 56 12.93 4.17 -5.41
N VAL A 57 12.36 4.59 -6.55
CA VAL A 57 13.11 4.91 -7.78
C VAL A 57 12.70 6.26 -8.36
N ASP A 58 13.36 6.72 -9.42
CA ASP A 58 13.14 8.04 -10.06
C ASP A 58 11.83 8.13 -10.89
N VAL A 59 10.82 7.34 -10.52
CA VAL A 59 9.47 7.38 -11.10
C VAL A 59 8.48 6.74 -10.13
N ASP A 60 7.21 7.12 -10.22
CA ASP A 60 6.15 6.55 -9.38
C ASP A 60 5.74 5.14 -9.85
N TYR A 61 4.96 4.45 -9.00
CA TYR A 61 4.34 3.17 -9.33
C TYR A 61 2.85 3.32 -9.62
N GLN A 62 2.32 2.44 -10.48
CA GLN A 62 0.89 2.29 -10.69
C GLN A 62 0.50 0.82 -10.59
N VAL A 63 -0.35 0.52 -9.61
CA VAL A 63 -0.94 -0.80 -9.41
C VAL A 63 -2.18 -0.89 -10.28
N LEU A 64 -2.16 -1.80 -11.25
CA LEU A 64 -3.22 -1.93 -12.25
C LEU A 64 -4.53 -2.44 -11.64
N ALA A 65 -5.64 -2.24 -12.34
CA ALA A 65 -6.96 -2.58 -11.85
C ALA A 65 -7.06 -4.05 -11.45
N SER A 66 -7.77 -4.30 -10.35
CA SER A 66 -7.98 -5.64 -9.76
C SER A 66 -6.70 -6.37 -9.31
N VAL A 67 -5.54 -5.70 -9.25
CA VAL A 67 -4.30 -6.30 -8.71
C VAL A 67 -4.35 -6.30 -7.19
N GLU A 68 -4.21 -7.47 -6.59
CA GLU A 68 -4.02 -7.63 -5.15
C GLU A 68 -2.55 -7.94 -4.86
N ILE A 69 -1.84 -7.01 -4.22
CA ILE A 69 -0.48 -7.26 -3.72
C ILE A 69 -0.59 -8.11 -2.46
N ILE A 70 -0.33 -9.41 -2.57
CA ILE A 70 -0.45 -10.34 -1.43
C ILE A 70 0.93 -10.58 -0.79
N VAL A 71 1.09 -10.22 0.47
CA VAL A 71 2.24 -10.57 1.32
C VAL A 71 1.83 -11.70 2.27
N LYS A 72 2.55 -12.83 2.23
CA LYS A 72 2.17 -14.05 2.96
C LYS A 72 3.37 -14.90 3.38
N GLU A 73 3.10 -16.00 4.08
CA GLU A 73 4.10 -17.01 4.47
C GLU A 73 5.23 -16.42 5.35
N GLY A 74 4.87 -15.49 6.25
CA GLY A 74 5.82 -14.86 7.17
C GLY A 74 6.78 -13.85 6.53
N ALA A 75 6.59 -13.48 5.27
CA ALA A 75 7.43 -12.51 4.58
C ALA A 75 7.33 -11.10 5.19
N LEU A 76 8.45 -10.37 5.21
CA LEU A 76 8.46 -8.93 5.47
C LEU A 76 8.46 -8.15 4.16
N PHE A 77 7.43 -7.35 3.95
CA PHE A 77 7.37 -6.38 2.86
C PHE A 77 7.76 -4.99 3.36
N THR A 78 8.92 -4.50 2.95
CA THR A 78 9.43 -3.18 3.33
C THR A 78 9.14 -2.20 2.20
N VAL A 79 8.60 -1.02 2.51
CA VAL A 79 8.39 0.05 1.53
C VAL A 79 9.36 1.19 1.83
N ASP A 80 10.17 1.57 0.85
CA ASP A 80 11.14 2.64 1.00
C ASP A 80 10.46 4.00 1.18
N ALA A 81 11.09 4.88 1.96
CA ALA A 81 10.64 6.25 2.18
C ALA A 81 10.57 7.04 0.84
N GLY A 82 9.62 7.96 0.75
CA GLY A 82 9.40 8.80 -0.45
C GLY A 82 8.66 8.11 -1.60
N LEU A 83 8.25 6.85 -1.45
CA LEU A 83 7.60 6.09 -2.52
C LEU A 83 6.15 6.55 -2.72
N ASN A 84 5.79 6.78 -3.99
CA ASN A 84 4.42 7.04 -4.42
C ASN A 84 3.87 5.85 -5.21
N ALA A 85 2.71 5.35 -4.81
CA ALA A 85 1.98 4.31 -5.54
C ALA A 85 0.53 4.71 -5.77
N PHE A 86 0.09 4.58 -7.02
CA PHE A 86 -1.26 4.88 -7.48
C PHE A 86 -2.02 3.59 -7.76
N PHE A 87 -3.11 3.38 -7.06
CA PHE A 87 -3.93 2.17 -7.07
C PHE A 87 -5.15 2.35 -7.96
N GLU A 88 -5.26 1.55 -9.02
CA GLU A 88 -6.46 1.53 -9.85
C GLU A 88 -7.63 0.81 -9.17
N SER A 89 -8.81 0.91 -9.78
CA SER A 89 -10.03 0.32 -9.26
C SER A 89 -9.89 -1.18 -8.96
N GLY A 90 -10.34 -1.57 -7.77
CA GLY A 90 -10.29 -2.96 -7.30
C GLY A 90 -8.90 -3.43 -6.86
N SER A 91 -7.85 -2.60 -6.96
CA SER A 91 -6.53 -2.96 -6.45
C SER A 91 -6.40 -2.75 -4.94
N SER A 92 -5.52 -3.51 -4.29
CA SER A 92 -5.31 -3.47 -2.83
C SER A 92 -3.98 -4.09 -2.42
N ILE A 93 -3.61 -3.94 -1.15
CA ILE A 93 -2.52 -4.71 -0.52
C ILE A 93 -3.11 -5.58 0.59
N THR A 94 -2.80 -6.86 0.58
CA THR A 94 -3.20 -7.82 1.61
C THR A 94 -1.98 -8.40 2.32
N VAL A 95 -1.89 -8.22 3.64
CA VAL A 95 -0.87 -8.79 4.52
C VAL A 95 -1.50 -9.89 5.36
N ARG A 96 -1.03 -11.13 5.19
CA ARG A 96 -1.63 -12.30 5.85
C ARG A 96 -0.64 -13.40 6.18
N ASP A 97 -1.12 -14.46 6.83
CA ASP A 97 -0.34 -15.67 7.12
C ASP A 97 0.99 -15.33 7.85
N ASP A 98 0.87 -14.59 8.96
CA ASP A 98 1.99 -14.07 9.80
C ASP A 98 3.02 -13.17 9.10
N ALA A 99 2.79 -12.80 7.84
CA ALA A 99 3.59 -11.80 7.14
C ALA A 99 3.44 -10.40 7.75
N ALA A 100 4.31 -9.49 7.34
CA ALA A 100 4.27 -8.11 7.77
C ALA A 100 4.50 -7.12 6.64
N MET A 101 3.97 -5.91 6.80
CA MET A 101 4.34 -4.76 5.99
C MET A 101 4.88 -3.63 6.88
N SER A 102 6.09 -3.17 6.54
CA SER A 102 6.77 -2.04 7.18
C SER A 102 6.91 -0.91 6.17
N ALA A 103 6.08 0.13 6.30
CA ALA A 103 6.16 1.37 5.52
C ALA A 103 6.50 2.51 6.48
N ILE A 104 7.77 2.93 6.49
CA ILE A 104 8.28 3.94 7.42
C ILE A 104 8.96 5.03 6.60
N GLY A 105 8.22 6.12 6.36
CA GLY A 105 8.72 7.32 5.71
C GLY A 105 9.43 8.26 6.68
N THR A 106 9.74 9.46 6.21
CA THR A 106 10.20 10.59 7.03
C THR A 106 9.27 11.79 6.86
N GLU A 107 9.47 12.85 7.65
CA GLU A 107 8.70 14.09 7.49
C GLU A 107 8.84 14.71 6.09
N ASN A 108 10.02 14.55 5.46
CA ASN A 108 10.30 15.10 4.13
C ASN A 108 10.04 14.10 3.01
N ASP A 109 10.13 12.80 3.31
CA ASP A 109 9.99 11.71 2.36
C ASP A 109 8.91 10.74 2.86
N ARG A 110 7.67 11.22 2.85
CA ARG A 110 6.50 10.42 3.21
C ARG A 110 6.26 9.33 2.16
N ILE A 111 5.56 8.27 2.57
CA ILE A 111 5.12 7.21 1.64
C ILE A 111 3.66 7.46 1.30
N ASP A 112 3.35 7.48 0.02
CA ASP A 112 2.05 7.88 -0.49
C ASP A 112 1.35 6.71 -1.20
N PHE A 113 0.19 6.31 -0.67
CA PHE A 113 -0.72 5.35 -1.26
C PHE A 113 -2.01 6.06 -1.67
N TYR A 114 -2.21 6.23 -2.98
CA TYR A 114 -3.29 7.02 -3.55
C TYR A 114 -4.16 6.23 -4.50
N GLY A 115 -5.41 6.64 -4.66
CA GLY A 115 -6.21 6.22 -5.79
C GLY A 115 -5.62 6.76 -7.10
N ALA A 116 -5.53 5.92 -8.14
CA ALA A 116 -5.23 6.39 -9.49
C ALA A 116 -6.31 7.35 -10.01
N THR A 117 -7.53 7.25 -9.47
CA THR A 117 -8.60 8.24 -9.57
C THR A 117 -8.81 8.86 -8.19
N ALA A 118 -8.64 10.18 -8.07
CA ALA A 118 -8.85 10.93 -6.83
C ALA A 118 -10.35 11.06 -6.53
N SER A 119 -10.91 10.03 -5.91
CA SER A 119 -12.33 9.88 -5.56
C SER A 119 -12.44 8.91 -4.41
N ASN A 120 -13.36 9.17 -3.47
CA ASN A 120 -13.53 8.31 -2.30
C ASN A 120 -13.77 6.85 -2.68
N GLY A 121 -12.98 5.95 -2.10
CA GLY A 121 -13.11 4.51 -2.34
C GLY A 121 -12.80 4.09 -3.78
N SER A 122 -11.89 4.78 -4.46
CA SER A 122 -11.48 4.41 -5.82
C SER A 122 -10.65 3.12 -5.86
N TRP A 123 -10.02 2.72 -4.74
CA TRP A 123 -9.29 1.46 -4.60
C TRP A 123 -9.59 0.79 -3.25
N GLY A 124 -9.17 -0.48 -3.09
CA GLY A 124 -9.55 -1.31 -1.95
C GLY A 124 -8.99 -0.81 -0.61
N GLY A 125 -7.71 -0.45 -0.59
CA GLY A 125 -7.00 -0.10 0.64
C GLY A 125 -6.02 -1.17 1.09
N LEU A 126 -5.69 -1.13 2.38
CA LEU A 126 -4.77 -2.06 3.03
C LEU A 126 -5.57 -3.07 3.88
N TYR A 127 -5.33 -4.35 3.67
CA TYR A 127 -5.99 -5.42 4.39
C TYR A 127 -4.99 -6.23 5.21
N TYR A 128 -5.16 -6.23 6.53
CA TYR A 128 -4.38 -7.06 7.45
C TYR A 128 -5.27 -8.16 8.01
N THR A 129 -4.88 -9.42 7.83
CA THR A 129 -5.69 -10.56 8.29
C THR A 129 -4.81 -11.70 8.77
N PHE A 130 -5.09 -12.26 9.95
CA PHE A 130 -4.29 -13.36 10.53
C PHE A 130 -2.78 -13.05 10.59
N THR A 131 -2.42 -11.86 11.06
CA THR A 131 -1.02 -11.46 11.32
C THR A 131 -0.88 -10.72 12.65
N ALA A 132 -0.10 -11.29 13.56
CA ALA A 132 0.23 -10.68 14.85
C ALA A 132 1.65 -10.07 14.86
N ASN A 133 2.25 -9.89 13.68
CA ASN A 133 3.64 -9.51 13.54
C ASN A 133 3.88 -8.06 13.99
N ALA A 134 4.89 -7.86 14.85
CA ALA A 134 5.25 -6.54 15.38
C ALA A 134 5.78 -5.57 14.31
N LEU A 135 6.19 -6.08 13.16
CA LEU A 135 6.72 -5.30 12.04
C LEU A 135 5.63 -4.71 11.14
N ASN A 136 4.34 -4.93 11.46
CA ASN A 136 3.23 -4.20 10.86
C ASN A 136 3.24 -2.75 11.34
N VAL A 137 3.93 -1.88 10.61
CA VAL A 137 4.14 -0.49 10.96
C VAL A 137 3.89 0.40 9.76
N LEU A 138 3.04 1.40 9.95
CA LEU A 138 2.81 2.50 9.03
C LEU A 138 3.22 3.79 9.73
N GLU A 139 4.30 4.43 9.31
CA GLU A 139 4.76 5.69 9.86
C GLU A 139 5.07 6.71 8.77
N GLN A 140 4.60 7.94 8.94
CA GLN A 140 4.76 9.00 7.93
C GLN A 140 4.17 8.57 6.58
N VAL A 141 3.01 7.91 6.62
CA VAL A 141 2.30 7.39 5.44
C VAL A 141 1.06 8.24 5.18
N ASN A 142 0.80 8.55 3.91
CA ASN A 142 -0.49 9.08 3.44
C ASN A 142 -1.28 7.97 2.75
N ILE A 143 -2.52 7.79 3.15
CA ILE A 143 -3.46 6.86 2.52
C ILE A 143 -4.68 7.68 2.10
N GLU A 144 -4.91 7.77 0.79
CA GLU A 144 -6.07 8.49 0.26
C GLU A 144 -6.86 7.66 -0.75
N ASP A 145 -8.15 7.95 -0.86
CA ASP A 145 -9.08 7.35 -1.82
C ASP A 145 -9.34 5.85 -1.62
N ALA A 146 -8.91 5.28 -0.49
CA ALA A 146 -9.05 3.86 -0.16
C ALA A 146 -10.45 3.51 0.37
N GLY A 147 -10.68 2.24 0.74
CA GLY A 147 -11.98 1.79 1.29
C GLY A 147 -13.07 1.71 0.22
N GLY A 148 -12.69 1.27 -0.98
CA GLY A 148 -13.59 1.03 -2.10
C GLY A 148 -14.43 -0.24 -1.93
N PRO A 149 -15.25 -0.61 -2.95
CA PRO A 149 -16.16 -1.74 -2.86
C PRO A 149 -15.47 -3.04 -2.42
N GLY A 150 -16.03 -3.70 -1.41
CA GLY A 150 -15.46 -4.93 -0.81
C GLY A 150 -14.52 -4.69 0.37
N PHE A 151 -14.24 -3.43 0.71
CA PHE A 151 -13.42 -3.05 1.86
C PHE A 151 -14.18 -2.05 2.73
N ASP A 152 -14.44 -2.40 3.99
CA ASP A 152 -15.22 -1.57 4.90
C ASP A 152 -14.40 -0.44 5.57
N GLY A 153 -13.11 -0.32 5.23
CA GLY A 153 -12.27 0.81 5.59
C GLY A 153 -11.00 0.92 4.74
N ALA A 154 -10.35 2.08 4.77
CA ALA A 154 -9.06 2.30 4.11
C ALA A 154 -7.97 1.35 4.62
N ILE A 155 -8.03 1.04 5.92
CA ILE A 155 -7.30 -0.06 6.55
C ILE A 155 -8.32 -1.02 7.15
N TYR A 156 -8.49 -2.18 6.53
CA TYR A 156 -9.30 -3.28 7.05
C TYR A 156 -8.40 -4.20 7.89
N MET A 157 -8.79 -4.46 9.13
CA MET A 157 -8.15 -5.39 10.05
C MET A 157 -9.10 -6.55 10.40
N TRP A 158 -8.82 -7.76 9.93
CA TRP A 158 -9.62 -8.96 10.24
C TRP A 158 -8.93 -9.89 11.24
N ALA A 159 -9.70 -10.36 12.22
CA ALA A 159 -9.23 -11.25 13.30
C ALA A 159 -8.11 -10.63 14.16
N SER A 160 -8.30 -9.37 14.54
CA SER A 160 -7.47 -8.61 15.49
C SER A 160 -5.96 -8.63 15.18
N PRO A 161 -5.52 -8.29 13.95
CA PRO A 161 -4.11 -8.26 13.59
C PRO A 161 -3.38 -7.21 14.41
N ARG A 162 -2.07 -7.39 14.63
CA ARG A 162 -1.25 -6.35 15.25
C ARG A 162 -0.86 -5.31 14.21
N LEU A 163 -1.11 -4.03 14.49
CA LEU A 163 -0.76 -2.92 13.60
C LEU A 163 -0.40 -1.67 14.40
N THR A 164 0.68 -1.00 14.04
CA THR A 164 1.03 0.33 14.57
C THR A 164 0.95 1.36 13.45
N VAL A 165 0.19 2.44 13.66
CA VAL A 165 0.07 3.55 12.71
C VAL A 165 0.43 4.86 13.41
N ARG A 166 1.44 5.59 12.93
CA ARG A 166 1.87 6.83 13.59
C ARG A 166 2.30 7.94 12.64
N ASN A 167 2.05 9.19 13.01
CA ASN A 167 2.43 10.37 12.22
C ASN A 167 1.91 10.30 10.77
N SER A 168 0.75 9.69 10.58
CA SER A 168 0.19 9.33 9.28
C SER A 168 -1.09 10.10 8.99
N TYR A 169 -1.49 10.13 7.72
CA TYR A 169 -2.74 10.72 7.27
C TYR A 169 -3.59 9.65 6.58
N ILE A 170 -4.87 9.58 6.93
CA ILE A 170 -5.83 8.70 6.26
C ILE A 170 -7.05 9.55 5.91
N GLY A 171 -7.25 9.75 4.61
CA GLY A 171 -8.31 10.63 4.15
C GLY A 171 -9.00 10.16 2.89
N ASN A 172 -10.09 10.86 2.57
CA ASN A 172 -10.91 10.57 1.39
C ASN A 172 -11.33 9.10 1.27
N SER A 173 -11.56 8.41 2.39
CA SER A 173 -11.95 7.00 2.34
C SER A 173 -13.39 6.85 1.84
N GLY A 174 -13.65 5.80 1.07
CA GLY A 174 -14.99 5.39 0.62
C GLY A 174 -15.90 4.90 1.75
N SER A 175 -15.28 4.47 2.84
CA SER A 175 -15.90 4.05 4.10
C SER A 175 -15.14 4.66 5.28
N CYS A 176 -14.84 3.89 6.33
CA CYS A 176 -14.11 4.30 7.51
C CYS A 176 -12.59 4.38 7.26
N ALA A 177 -11.84 5.09 8.12
CA ALA A 177 -10.37 5.05 8.03
C ALA A 177 -9.83 3.68 8.47
N PHE A 178 -10.26 3.24 9.66
CA PHE A 178 -9.99 1.91 10.18
C PHE A 178 -11.28 1.10 10.28
N TYR A 179 -11.24 -0.16 9.86
CA TYR A 179 -12.31 -1.12 10.08
C TYR A 179 -11.77 -2.37 10.78
N ALA A 180 -12.36 -2.75 11.90
CA ALA A 180 -12.03 -3.98 12.64
C ALA A 180 -13.15 -5.02 12.46
N GLY A 181 -12.86 -6.12 11.76
CA GLY A 181 -13.81 -7.21 11.55
C GLY A 181 -13.41 -8.50 12.27
N GLY A 182 -14.39 -9.29 12.67
CA GLY A 182 -14.20 -10.62 13.25
C GLY A 182 -13.72 -10.60 14.70
N SER A 183 -13.80 -9.46 15.38
CA SER A 183 -13.43 -9.30 16.79
C SER A 183 -14.64 -9.02 17.69
N GLY A 184 -15.75 -8.50 17.14
CA GLY A 184 -16.95 -8.09 17.88
C GLY A 184 -16.74 -6.96 18.88
N SER A 185 -15.55 -6.33 18.90
CA SER A 185 -15.21 -5.15 19.71
C SER A 185 -13.83 -4.60 19.30
N GLY A 186 -13.79 -3.76 18.26
CA GLY A 186 -12.61 -3.06 17.78
C GLY A 186 -11.40 -3.97 17.49
N ASN A 187 -10.26 -3.40 17.15
CA ASN A 187 -9.01 -4.16 17.12
C ASN A 187 -8.17 -3.83 18.36
N PRO A 188 -8.07 -4.71 19.37
CA PRO A 188 -7.31 -4.44 20.59
C PRO A 188 -5.79 -4.35 20.35
N ASN A 189 -5.30 -4.80 19.19
CA ASN A 189 -3.88 -4.81 18.83
C ASN A 189 -3.50 -3.66 17.86
N LEU A 190 -4.42 -2.72 17.63
CA LEU A 190 -4.13 -1.47 16.92
C LEU A 190 -3.52 -0.45 17.89
N THR A 191 -2.38 0.12 17.52
CA THR A 191 -1.78 1.29 18.20
C THR A 191 -1.77 2.46 17.23
N THR A 192 -2.33 3.61 17.63
CA THR A 192 -2.31 4.84 16.85
C THR A 192 -1.64 5.99 17.61
N GLU A 193 -0.88 6.82 16.90
CA GLU A 193 -0.24 8.03 17.46
C GLU A 193 -0.17 9.13 16.39
N ASN A 194 -0.66 10.33 16.66
CA ASN A 194 -0.61 11.45 15.68
C ASN A 194 -1.13 11.09 14.28
N VAL A 195 -2.26 10.38 14.20
CA VAL A 195 -2.93 10.09 12.92
C VAL A 195 -3.94 11.19 12.65
N THR A 196 -3.86 11.79 11.46
CA THR A 196 -4.82 12.79 11.00
C THR A 196 -5.84 12.14 10.07
N PHE A 197 -7.12 12.43 10.29
CA PHE A 197 -8.23 11.94 9.47
C PHE A 197 -8.95 13.09 8.80
N ALA A 198 -9.34 12.92 7.53
CA ALA A 198 -10.12 13.94 6.82
C ALA A 198 -10.94 13.35 5.69
N ALA A 199 -12.16 13.89 5.49
CA ALA A 199 -13.03 13.56 4.36
C ALA A 199 -13.34 12.05 4.16
N ASN A 200 -13.32 11.26 5.23
CA ASN A 200 -13.78 9.87 5.18
C ASN A 200 -15.31 9.85 5.13
N ASN A 201 -15.89 9.00 4.27
CA ASN A 201 -17.34 8.84 4.18
C ASN A 201 -17.92 8.18 5.44
N GLY A 202 -17.16 7.30 6.07
CA GLY A 202 -17.46 6.66 7.36
C GLY A 202 -16.77 7.36 8.53
N ALA A 203 -16.85 6.74 9.72
CA ALA A 203 -16.14 7.20 10.89
C ALA A 203 -14.63 6.91 10.79
N ASP A 204 -13.82 7.48 11.68
CA ASP A 204 -12.39 7.18 11.72
C ASP A 204 -12.13 5.72 12.16
N PHE A 205 -12.99 5.17 13.02
CA PHE A 205 -12.92 3.79 13.50
C PHE A 205 -14.29 3.14 13.41
N CYS A 206 -14.35 1.97 12.79
CA CYS A 206 -15.55 1.15 12.62
C CYS A 206 -15.27 -0.32 12.97
N GLU A 207 -16.34 -1.06 13.23
CA GLU A 207 -16.29 -2.48 13.63
C GLU A 207 -17.57 -3.22 13.22
N ASP A 208 -17.55 -4.56 13.30
CA ASP A 208 -18.67 -5.48 13.02
C ASP A 208 -19.61 -5.75 14.19
#